data_AF-A0A1Q3X2J1-F1
#
_entry.id   AF-A0A1Q3X2J1-F1
#
_cell.length_a   1.000
_cell.length_b   1.000
_cell.length_c   1.000
_cell.angle_alpha   90.00
_cell.angle_beta   90.00
_cell.angle_gamma   90.00
#
_symmetry.space_group_name_H-M   'P 1'
#
loop_
_entity.id
_entity.type
_entity.pdbx_description
1 polymer ?
#
loop_
_entity_poly.entity_id
_entity_poly.type
_entity_poly.pdbx_seq_one_letter_code
_entity_poly.pdbx_strand_id
1 'polypeptide(L)'
;MLVFMALLIGACKKNEITGGGYGGSATLHVAAQHMARDIDSCMIYIKYNATEAPKLTGYDDSAWAAVKDLGRPLATFSSLTTGNYFLFAKGYDPVYQQGASGSMTVTVDRERDYYINIPMSVY
;
A
#
# COMPACT_ATOMS: atom_id res chain seq x y z
N MET A 1 27.31 29.34 42.82
CA MET A 1 26.30 28.28 42.57
C MET A 1 25.77 28.52 41.15
N LEU A 2 26.29 27.79 40.16
CA LEU A 2 25.92 27.97 38.75
C LEU A 2 24.62 27.21 38.47
N VAL A 3 23.57 27.92 38.03
CA VAL A 3 22.30 27.34 37.63
C VAL A 3 22.40 26.92 36.17
N PHE A 4 22.54 25.62 35.92
CA PHE A 4 22.51 25.03 34.58
C PHE A 4 21.05 24.85 34.16
N MET A 5 20.54 25.77 33.34
CA MET A 5 19.19 25.69 32.77
C MET A 5 19.20 24.73 31.58
N ALA A 6 18.62 23.54 31.77
CA ALA A 6 18.48 22.53 30.74
C ALA A 6 17.45 22.97 29.69
N LEU A 7 17.91 23.20 28.45
CA LEU A 7 17.05 23.42 27.29
C LEU A 7 16.42 22.07 26.88
N LEU A 8 15.16 21.87 27.27
CA LEU A 8 14.32 20.79 26.74
C LEU A 8 13.84 21.20 25.34
N ILE A 9 14.63 20.86 24.32
CA ILE A 9 14.19 20.94 22.92
C ILE A 9 13.21 19.80 22.66
N GLY A 10 11.92 20.08 22.86
CA GLY A 10 10.83 19.20 22.44
C GLY A 10 10.74 19.17 20.92
N ALA A 11 11.46 18.23 20.30
CA ALA A 11 11.32 17.93 18.88
C ALA A 11 9.98 17.24 18.63
N CYS A 12 8.93 18.03 18.41
CA CYS A 12 7.73 17.53 17.72
C CYS A 12 8.14 17.14 16.31
N LYS A 13 8.33 15.84 16.06
CA LYS A 13 8.52 15.33 14.70
C LYS A 13 7.22 15.58 13.94
N LYS A 14 7.25 16.52 13.00
CA LYS A 14 6.23 16.60 11.96
C LYS A 14 6.29 15.28 11.20
N ASN A 15 5.14 14.64 10.98
CA ASN A 15 5.05 13.52 10.04
C ASN A 15 5.27 14.10 8.65
N GLU A 16 6.52 14.14 8.20
CA GLU A 16 6.85 14.60 6.87
C GLU A 16 6.60 13.48 5.88
N ILE A 17 5.98 13.82 4.75
CA ILE A 17 5.85 12.92 3.62
C ILE A 17 7.21 12.86 2.93
N THR A 18 7.89 11.72 3.01
CA THR A 18 9.28 11.57 2.54
C THR A 18 9.44 11.20 1.07
N GLY A 19 8.34 11.08 0.33
CA GLY A 19 8.34 10.55 -1.04
C GLY A 19 8.38 9.02 -0.98
N GLY A 20 7.22 8.40 -1.16
CA GLY A 20 6.98 7.00 -0.78
C GLY A 20 8.03 6.04 -1.35
N GLY A 21 8.48 5.09 -0.55
CA GLY A 21 9.47 4.09 -0.93
C GLY A 21 9.64 3.01 0.13
N TYR A 22 10.79 2.34 0.12
CA TYR A 22 11.18 1.31 1.07
C TYR A 22 12.07 1.90 2.19
N GLY A 23 12.01 1.32 3.38
CA GLY A 23 12.85 1.65 4.54
C GLY A 23 12.14 2.25 5.75
N GLY A 24 10.81 2.39 5.72
CA GLY A 24 10.01 2.84 6.88
C GLY A 24 9.45 1.68 7.68
N SER A 25 8.45 1.95 8.53
CA SER A 25 7.73 0.94 9.32
C SER A 25 6.24 0.80 8.96
N ALA A 26 5.78 1.46 7.89
CA ALA A 26 4.41 1.30 7.42
C ALA A 26 4.22 -0.04 6.69
N THR A 27 3.00 -0.58 6.77
CA THR A 27 2.61 -1.80 6.05
C THR A 27 1.28 -1.57 5.34
N LEU A 28 1.22 -1.87 4.05
CA LEU A 28 -0.03 -1.92 3.28
C LEU A 28 -0.49 -3.37 3.18
N HIS A 29 -1.67 -3.65 3.72
CA HIS A 29 -2.42 -4.89 3.52
C HIS A 29 -3.50 -4.63 2.49
N VAL A 30 -3.35 -5.19 1.30
CA VAL A 30 -4.13 -4.83 0.13
C VAL A 30 -4.95 -6.02 -0.34
N ALA A 31 -6.27 -5.84 -0.44
CA ALA A 31 -7.18 -6.77 -1.08
C ALA A 31 -7.66 -6.19 -2.43
N ALA A 32 -7.95 -7.06 -3.39
CA ALA A 32 -8.64 -6.70 -4.62
C ALA A 32 -10.11 -7.11 -4.50
N GLN A 33 -11.04 -6.21 -4.85
CA GLN A 33 -12.48 -6.45 -4.70
C GLN A 33 -13.27 -6.14 -5.96
N HIS A 34 -14.12 -7.07 -6.39
CA HIS A 34 -15.16 -6.81 -7.38
C HIS A 34 -16.54 -6.94 -6.72
N MET A 35 -17.33 -5.85 -6.72
CA MET A 35 -18.63 -5.78 -6.04
C MET A 35 -18.60 -6.25 -4.58
N ALA A 36 -17.62 -5.78 -3.81
CA ALA A 36 -17.39 -6.13 -2.40
C ALA A 36 -17.03 -7.61 -2.13
N ARG A 37 -16.77 -8.41 -3.16
CA ARG A 37 -16.20 -9.76 -3.02
C ARG A 37 -14.70 -9.72 -3.23
N ASP A 38 -13.98 -10.40 -2.36
CA ASP A 38 -12.54 -10.54 -2.47
C ASP A 38 -12.18 -11.45 -3.65
N ILE A 39 -11.18 -11.02 -4.43
CA ILE A 39 -10.56 -11.83 -5.47
C ILE A 39 -9.26 -12.39 -4.89
N ASP A 40 -9.22 -13.70 -4.67
CA ASP A 40 -8.06 -14.42 -4.12
C ASP A 40 -6.99 -14.73 -5.17
N SER A 41 -7.36 -14.67 -6.44
CA SER A 41 -6.53 -15.04 -7.58
C SER A 41 -5.95 -13.80 -8.26
N CYS A 42 -5.36 -12.90 -7.46
CA CYS A 42 -4.78 -11.65 -7.96
C CYS A 42 -3.33 -11.41 -7.51
N MET A 43 -2.55 -10.86 -8.44
CA MET A 43 -1.26 -10.24 -8.18
C MET A 43 -1.49 -8.75 -8.00
N ILE A 44 -0.93 -8.18 -6.93
CA ILE A 44 -0.95 -6.74 -6.68
C ILE A 44 0.47 -6.22 -6.89
N TYR A 45 0.56 -5.11 -7.61
CA TYR A 45 1.78 -4.40 -7.95
C TYR A 45 1.78 -3.05 -7.27
N ILE A 46 2.96 -2.58 -6.86
CA ILE A 46 3.15 -1.29 -6.21
C ILE A 46 4.20 -0.48 -6.97
N LYS A 47 3.91 0.81 -7.18
CA LYS A 47 4.87 1.80 -7.63
C LYS A 47 5.08 2.83 -6.52
N TYR A 48 6.33 3.02 -6.15
CA TYR A 48 6.78 3.94 -5.13
C TYR A 48 6.79 5.37 -5.67
N ASN A 49 6.52 6.32 -4.78
CA ASN A 49 6.49 7.75 -5.05
C ASN A 49 5.69 8.12 -6.31
N ALA A 50 4.54 7.48 -6.51
CA ALA A 50 3.75 7.60 -7.73
C ALA A 50 2.26 7.74 -7.41
N THR A 51 1.58 8.53 -8.24
CA THR A 51 0.12 8.70 -8.23
C THR A 51 -0.56 8.17 -9.49
N GLU A 52 0.23 7.67 -10.43
CA GLU A 52 -0.20 7.18 -11.74
C GLU A 52 0.58 5.90 -12.11
N ALA A 53 0.03 5.15 -13.07
CA ALA A 53 0.67 3.95 -13.58
C ALA A 53 2.03 4.25 -14.23
N PRO A 54 3.04 3.39 -14.04
CA PRO A 54 4.33 3.57 -14.70
C PRO A 54 4.20 3.38 -16.21
N LYS A 55 4.67 4.35 -17.00
CA LYS A 55 4.63 4.27 -18.47
C LYS A 55 5.70 3.36 -19.07
N LEU A 56 6.89 3.30 -18.46
CA LEU A 56 8.07 2.59 -19.02
C LEU A 56 8.86 1.82 -17.97
N THR A 57 8.89 2.28 -16.72
CA THR A 57 9.81 1.79 -15.67
C THR A 57 9.30 0.56 -14.92
N GLY A 58 8.11 0.04 -15.28
CA GLY A 58 7.48 -1.04 -14.54
C GLY A 58 7.15 -0.68 -13.09
N TYR A 59 6.61 -1.66 -12.36
CA TYR A 59 6.33 -1.57 -10.93
C TYR A 59 7.60 -1.89 -10.12
N ASP A 60 7.67 -1.37 -8.90
CA ASP A 60 8.86 -1.53 -8.05
C ASP A 60 8.82 -2.83 -7.24
N ASP A 61 7.63 -3.33 -6.92
CA ASP A 61 7.43 -4.61 -6.23
C ASP A 61 6.04 -5.22 -6.58
N SER A 62 5.85 -6.48 -6.24
CA SER A 62 4.59 -7.21 -6.41
C SER A 62 4.40 -8.32 -5.36
N ALA A 63 3.16 -8.55 -4.97
CA ALA A 63 2.80 -9.63 -4.06
C ALA A 63 1.47 -10.27 -4.47
N TRP A 64 1.42 -11.61 -4.35
CA TRP A 64 0.16 -12.35 -4.50
C TRP A 64 -0.76 -12.06 -3.32
N ALA A 65 -2.03 -11.84 -3.62
CA ALA A 65 -3.06 -11.90 -2.60
C ALA A 65 -3.19 -13.35 -2.14
N ALA A 66 -2.94 -13.60 -0.85
CA ALA A 66 -3.04 -14.93 -0.27
C ALA A 66 -3.85 -14.85 1.02
N VAL A 67 -4.65 -15.87 1.29
CA VAL A 67 -5.36 -15.98 2.58
C VAL A 67 -4.32 -16.21 3.67
N LYS A 68 -4.14 -15.22 4.53
CA LYS A 68 -3.27 -15.27 5.71
C LYS A 68 -4.11 -15.07 6.98
N ASP A 69 -3.46 -14.64 8.06
CA ASP A 69 -3.95 -14.58 9.45
C ASP A 69 -5.31 -13.91 9.66
N LEU A 70 -5.75 -13.05 8.73
CA LEU A 70 -7.00 -12.28 8.83
C LEU A 70 -8.20 -12.92 8.11
N GLY A 71 -8.05 -14.15 7.60
CA GLY A 71 -9.15 -14.91 6.99
C GLY A 71 -9.64 -14.37 5.64
N ARG A 72 -8.90 -13.42 5.03
CA ARG A 72 -9.18 -12.87 3.69
C ARG A 72 -7.91 -12.76 2.85
N PRO A 73 -7.98 -12.81 1.52
CA PRO A 73 -6.81 -12.76 0.66
C PRO A 73 -6.20 -11.35 0.65
N LEU A 74 -4.93 -11.25 1.08
CA LEU A 74 -4.21 -9.98 1.17
C LEU A 74 -2.83 -10.10 0.53
N ALA A 75 -2.45 -9.09 -0.25
CA ALA A 75 -1.07 -8.81 -0.59
C ALA A 75 -0.49 -7.86 0.47
N THR A 76 0.71 -8.14 0.96
CA THR A 76 1.34 -7.36 2.02
C THR A 76 2.62 -6.72 1.50
N PHE A 77 2.67 -5.38 1.55
CA PHE A 77 3.88 -4.60 1.31
C PHE A 77 4.31 -3.97 2.63
N SER A 78 5.49 -4.35 3.12
CA SER A 78 6.00 -3.92 4.43
C SER A 78 7.22 -3.03 4.28
N SER A 79 7.64 -2.43 5.40
CA SER A 79 8.80 -1.55 5.47
C SER A 79 8.67 -0.31 4.57
N LEU A 80 7.48 0.27 4.49
CA LEU A 80 7.20 1.41 3.64
C LEU A 80 7.38 2.73 4.40
N THR A 81 7.94 3.73 3.73
CA THR A 81 8.03 5.11 4.24
C THR A 81 6.72 5.88 4.07
N THR A 82 6.65 7.11 4.54
CA THR A 82 5.50 7.98 4.25
C THR A 82 5.55 8.50 2.80
N GLY A 83 4.40 8.54 2.13
CA GLY A 83 4.25 9.08 0.79
C GLY A 83 3.22 8.39 -0.07
N ASN A 84 3.28 8.66 -1.37
CA ASN A 84 2.29 8.18 -2.34
C ASN A 84 2.74 6.86 -2.98
N TYR A 85 1.78 5.96 -3.10
CA TYR A 85 1.94 4.64 -3.67
C TYR A 85 0.83 4.41 -4.69
N PHE A 86 1.20 4.12 -5.93
CA PHE A 86 0.25 3.68 -6.93
C PHE A 86 0.15 2.16 -6.89
N LEU A 87 -1.05 1.64 -6.71
CA LEU A 87 -1.35 0.22 -6.62
C LEU A 87 -2.12 -0.21 -7.86
N PHE A 88 -1.74 -1.36 -8.41
CA PHE A 88 -2.44 -2.00 -9.52
C PHE A 88 -2.65 -3.48 -9.18
N ALA A 89 -3.88 -3.96 -9.34
CA ALA A 89 -4.24 -5.34 -9.16
C ALA A 89 -4.63 -5.95 -10.50
N LYS A 90 -4.18 -7.17 -10.76
CA LYS A 90 -4.58 -7.99 -11.90
C LYS A 90 -4.83 -9.42 -11.44
N GLY A 91 -5.95 -9.98 -11.85
CA GLY A 91 -6.32 -11.33 -11.45
C GLY A 91 -7.44 -11.90 -12.31
N TYR A 92 -8.12 -12.89 -11.75
CA TYR A 92 -9.25 -13.56 -12.36
C TYR A 92 -10.44 -13.53 -11.39
N ASP A 93 -11.63 -13.17 -11.87
CA ASP A 93 -12.85 -13.26 -11.08
C ASP A 93 -13.50 -14.63 -11.34
N PRO A 94 -13.52 -15.55 -10.35
CA PRO A 94 -14.07 -16.89 -10.54
C PRO A 94 -15.61 -16.91 -10.65
N VAL A 95 -16.30 -15.86 -10.20
CA VAL A 95 -17.77 -15.76 -10.28
C VAL A 95 -18.21 -15.44 -11.69
N TYR A 96 -17.53 -14.50 -12.36
CA TYR A 96 -17.84 -14.12 -13.75
C TYR A 96 -16.99 -14.85 -14.79
N GLN A 97 -16.01 -15.63 -14.34
CA GLN A 97 -15.08 -16.38 -15.17
C GLN A 97 -14.27 -15.49 -16.13
N GLN A 98 -13.90 -14.28 -15.69
CA GLN A 98 -13.29 -13.23 -16.51
C GLN A 98 -11.98 -12.72 -15.90
N GLY A 99 -11.14 -12.11 -16.74
CA GLY A 99 -10.00 -11.35 -16.24
C GLY A 99 -10.51 -10.16 -15.43
N ALA A 100 -9.80 -9.77 -14.39
CA ALA A 100 -10.14 -8.60 -13.58
C ALA A 100 -8.92 -7.72 -13.37
N SER A 101 -9.13 -6.41 -13.41
CA SER A 101 -8.08 -5.44 -13.06
C SER A 101 -8.63 -4.19 -12.42
N GLY A 102 -7.78 -3.50 -11.67
CA GLY A 102 -8.13 -2.28 -10.95
C GLY A 102 -6.88 -1.57 -10.46
N SER A 103 -7.02 -0.29 -10.16
CA SER A 103 -5.92 0.50 -9.59
C SER A 103 -6.45 1.54 -8.62
N MET A 104 -5.55 1.99 -7.75
CA MET A 104 -5.79 3.17 -6.93
C MET A 104 -4.47 3.76 -6.44
N THR A 105 -4.53 5.01 -6.00
CA THR A 105 -3.42 5.67 -5.32
C THR A 105 -3.70 5.75 -3.83
N VAL A 106 -2.71 5.45 -3.02
CA VAL A 106 -2.76 5.52 -1.55
C VAL A 106 -1.68 6.47 -1.06
N THR A 107 -2.04 7.34 -0.12
CA THR A 107 -1.08 8.15 0.63
C THR A 107 -0.88 7.55 2.01
N VAL A 108 0.34 7.12 2.31
CA VAL A 108 0.80 6.75 3.64
C VAL A 108 1.20 8.03 4.38
N ASP A 109 0.31 8.54 5.23
CA ASP A 109 0.51 9.77 6.01
C ASP A 109 1.39 9.58 7.25
N ARG A 110 1.52 8.34 7.73
CA ARG A 110 2.29 7.95 8.91
C ARG A 110 2.68 6.48 8.84
N GLU A 111 3.71 6.08 9.56
CA GLU A 111 4.15 4.69 9.55
C GLU A 111 3.28 3.82 10.48
N ARG A 112 2.35 3.07 9.89
CA ARG A 112 1.44 2.13 10.55
C ARG A 112 0.92 1.09 9.54
N ASP A 113 0.09 0.17 10.00
CA ASP A 113 -0.70 -0.71 9.15
C ASP A 113 -1.89 0.02 8.50
N TYR A 114 -2.06 -0.18 7.19
CA TYR A 114 -3.22 0.25 6.42
C TYR A 114 -3.87 -0.95 5.76
N TYR A 115 -5.20 -0.94 5.73
CA TYR A 115 -6.02 -1.95 5.06
C TYR A 115 -6.73 -1.31 3.88
N ILE A 116 -6.38 -1.72 2.68
CA ILE A 116 -6.79 -1.08 1.43
C ILE A 116 -7.55 -2.09 0.56
N ASN A 117 -8.64 -1.64 -0.05
CA ASN A 117 -9.39 -2.43 -1.03
C ASN A 117 -9.28 -1.75 -2.39
N ILE A 118 -8.64 -2.40 -3.37
CA ILE A 118 -8.60 -1.94 -4.75
C ILE A 118 -9.91 -2.35 -5.43
N PRO A 119 -10.70 -1.41 -5.97
CA PRO A 119 -11.88 -1.74 -6.75
C PRO A 119 -11.47 -2.31 -8.10
N MET A 120 -12.04 -3.47 -8.45
CA MET A 120 -11.74 -4.23 -9.67
C MET A 120 -12.90 -4.14 -10.65
N SER A 121 -12.58 -4.14 -11.94
CA SER A 121 -13.52 -4.33 -13.04
C SER A 121 -13.11 -5.57 -13.84
N VAL A 122 -14.11 -6.33 -14.31
CA VAL A 122 -13.89 -7.51 -15.16
C VAL A 122 -13.81 -7.14 -16.65
N TYR A 123 -13.12 -7.95 -17.44
CA TYR A 123 -12.93 -7.80 -18.89
C TYR A 123 -12.81 -9.13 -19.62
#